data_AF-A0A4Z2FDI4-F1
#
_entry.id   AF-A0A4Z2FDI4-F1
#
_cell.length_a   1.000
_cell.length_b   1.000
_cell.length_c   1.000
_cell.angle_alpha   90.00
_cell.angle_beta   90.00
_cell.angle_gamma   90.00
#
_symmetry.space_group_name_H-M   'P 1'
#
loop_
_entity.id
_entity.type
_entity.pdbx_description
1 polymer ?
#
loop_
_entity_poly.entity_id
_entity_poly.type
_entity_poly.pdbx_seq_one_letter_code
_entity_poly.pdbx_strand_id
1 'polypeptide(L)'
;MSPVTEVSASVLQAMAVLVCAEMYQVKRLQHLCEVCVCAYLQSMPSRELSSTGISVVRLLRRAKCHNAEQLYVWLLHFIANNYLIFSHKPDFLELSEEEREQVERLRWPSRGYLQELSEYQQRRRKLRKSRCAVM
;
A
#
# COMPACT_ATOMS: atom_id res chain seq x y z
N MET A 1 -16.08 -3.40 20.47
CA MET A 1 -15.00 -3.85 19.57
C MET A 1 -14.91 -2.85 18.43
N SER A 2 -13.74 -2.30 18.15
CA SER A 2 -13.58 -1.28 17.10
C SER A 2 -13.74 -1.88 15.70
N PRO A 3 -14.36 -1.20 14.72
CA PRO A 3 -14.55 -1.73 13.37
C PRO A 3 -13.23 -2.19 12.71
N VAL A 4 -12.11 -1.55 13.04
CA VAL A 4 -10.76 -1.88 12.55
C VAL A 4 -10.32 -3.31 12.91
N THR A 5 -10.72 -3.85 14.07
CA THR A 5 -10.32 -5.21 14.48
C THR A 5 -11.07 -6.29 13.71
N GLU A 6 -12.35 -6.08 13.39
CA GLU A 6 -13.12 -7.01 12.54
C GLU A 6 -12.57 -7.02 11.10
N VAL A 7 -12.20 -5.85 10.59
CA VAL A 7 -11.64 -5.68 9.25
C VAL A 7 -10.27 -6.40 9.11
N SER A 8 -9.44 -6.36 10.15
CA SER A 8 -8.19 -7.13 10.14
C SER A 8 -8.43 -8.64 10.19
N ALA A 9 -9.48 -9.08 10.89
CA ALA A 9 -9.83 -10.49 11.00
C ALA A 9 -10.32 -11.07 9.67
N SER A 10 -11.12 -10.33 8.89
CA SER A 10 -11.65 -10.80 7.61
C SER A 10 -10.55 -10.98 6.55
N VAL A 11 -9.58 -10.07 6.48
CA VAL A 11 -8.43 -10.20 5.56
C VAL A 11 -7.56 -11.40 5.93
N LEU A 12 -7.30 -11.61 7.22
CA LEU A 12 -6.51 -12.75 7.69
C LEU A 12 -7.24 -14.09 7.44
N GLN A 13 -8.55 -14.12 7.59
CA GLN A 13 -9.38 -15.29 7.26
C GLN A 13 -9.37 -15.57 5.75
N ALA A 14 -9.53 -14.55 4.91
CA ALA A 14 -9.46 -14.71 3.46
C ALA A 14 -8.08 -15.24 3.02
N MET A 15 -7.00 -14.77 3.65
CA MET A 15 -5.67 -15.32 3.42
C MET A 15 -5.54 -16.77 3.87
N ALA A 16 -6.12 -17.16 5.02
CA ALA A 16 -6.09 -18.55 5.46
C ALA A 16 -6.82 -19.47 4.47
N VAL A 17 -7.98 -19.03 3.94
CA VAL A 17 -8.72 -19.76 2.91
C VAL A 17 -7.94 -19.82 1.60
N LEU A 18 -7.23 -18.75 1.23
CA LEU A 18 -6.35 -18.72 0.06
C LEU A 18 -5.26 -19.79 0.17
N VAL A 19 -4.60 -19.90 1.33
CA VAL A 19 -3.57 -20.94 1.58
C VAL A 19 -4.16 -22.34 1.43
N CYS A 20 -5.34 -22.60 1.99
CA CYS A 20 -6.00 -23.88 1.82
C CYS A 20 -6.36 -24.12 0.34
N ALA A 21 -6.89 -23.12 -0.36
CA ALA A 21 -7.26 -23.23 -1.77
C ALA A 21 -6.06 -23.55 -2.66
N GLU A 22 -4.90 -22.96 -2.37
CA GLU A 22 -3.64 -23.27 -3.03
C GLU A 22 -3.20 -24.72 -2.74
N MET A 23 -3.19 -25.13 -1.48
CA MET A 23 -2.83 -26.49 -1.07
C MET A 23 -3.70 -27.57 -1.74
N TYR A 24 -5.01 -27.33 -1.87
CA TYR A 24 -5.94 -28.23 -2.56
C TYR A 24 -6.04 -27.99 -4.08
N GLN A 25 -5.23 -27.08 -4.63
CA GLN A 25 -5.20 -26.69 -6.05
C GLN A 25 -6.57 -26.24 -6.62
N VAL A 26 -7.41 -25.64 -5.78
CA VAL A 26 -8.71 -25.08 -6.17
C VAL A 26 -8.55 -23.66 -6.71
N LYS A 27 -8.09 -23.53 -7.95
CA LYS A 27 -7.72 -22.23 -8.58
C LYS A 27 -8.83 -21.18 -8.56
N ARG A 28 -10.09 -21.59 -8.78
CA ARG A 28 -11.22 -20.65 -8.76
C ARG A 28 -11.44 -20.04 -7.37
N LEU A 29 -11.28 -20.84 -6.31
CA LEU A 29 -11.38 -20.36 -4.94
C LEU A 29 -10.19 -19.46 -4.58
N GLN A 30 -8.98 -19.84 -5.00
CA GLN A 30 -7.78 -19.01 -4.84
C GLN A 30 -8.01 -17.62 -5.44
N HIS A 31 -8.45 -17.55 -6.70
CA HIS A 31 -8.74 -16.29 -7.38
C HIS A 31 -9.82 -15.45 -6.66
N LEU A 32 -10.89 -16.08 -6.18
CA LEU A 32 -11.91 -15.38 -5.40
C LEU A 32 -11.34 -14.78 -4.11
N CYS A 33 -10.48 -15.52 -3.40
CA CYS A 33 -9.82 -15.00 -2.20
C CYS A 33 -8.92 -13.80 -2.52
N GLU A 34 -8.16 -13.85 -3.62
CA GLU A 34 -7.32 -12.74 -4.08
C GLU A 34 -8.17 -11.48 -4.35
N VAL A 35 -9.26 -11.62 -5.11
CA VAL A 35 -10.17 -10.52 -5.41
C VAL A 35 -10.83 -9.97 -4.14
N CYS A 36 -11.24 -10.82 -3.20
CA CYS A 36 -11.79 -10.38 -1.92
C CYS A 36 -10.78 -9.56 -1.13
N VAL A 37 -9.53 -10.00 -1.01
CA VAL A 37 -8.47 -9.25 -0.29
C VAL A 37 -8.23 -7.90 -0.96
N CYS A 38 -8.14 -7.86 -2.30
CA CYS A 38 -7.96 -6.61 -3.05
C CYS A 38 -9.12 -5.63 -2.81
N ALA A 39 -10.37 -6.08 -2.92
CA ALA A 39 -11.55 -5.25 -2.71
C ALA A 39 -11.61 -4.69 -1.27
N TYR A 40 -11.23 -5.50 -0.28
CA TYR A 40 -11.13 -5.04 1.11
C TYR A 40 -10.08 -3.95 1.27
N LEU A 41 -8.86 -4.17 0.80
CA LEU A 41 -7.79 -3.18 0.93
C LEU A 41 -8.09 -1.89 0.15
N GLN A 42 -8.74 -2.00 -1.01
CA GLN A 42 -9.13 -0.85 -1.83
C GLN A 42 -10.23 0.01 -1.19
N SER A 43 -11.15 -0.61 -0.43
CA SER A 43 -12.24 0.12 0.23
C SER A 43 -11.81 0.84 1.50
N MET A 44 -10.62 0.54 2.04
CA MET A 44 -10.11 1.22 3.24
C MET A 44 -9.70 2.67 2.96
N PRO A 45 -10.18 3.64 3.76
CA PRO A 45 -9.71 5.02 3.65
C PRO A 45 -8.25 5.15 4.11
N SER A 46 -7.53 6.13 3.56
CA SER A 46 -6.10 6.38 3.84
C SER A 46 -5.76 6.50 5.34
N ARG A 47 -6.69 7.04 6.14
CA ARG A 47 -6.52 7.15 7.60
C ARG A 47 -6.48 5.77 8.27
N GLU A 48 -7.35 4.87 7.86
CA GLU A 48 -7.37 3.49 8.34
C GLU A 48 -6.18 2.71 7.81
N LEU A 49 -5.77 2.92 6.56
CA LEU A 49 -4.53 2.32 6.02
C LEU A 49 -3.29 2.70 6.82
N SER A 50 -3.27 3.90 7.39
CA SER A 50 -2.16 4.37 8.24
C SER A 50 -2.22 3.73 9.64
N SER A 51 -3.40 3.63 10.25
CA SER A 51 -3.59 3.13 11.62
C SER A 51 -3.82 1.63 11.75
N THR A 52 -4.09 0.93 10.65
CA THR A 52 -4.30 -0.52 10.62
C THR A 52 -3.01 -1.24 10.98
N GLY A 53 -3.15 -2.24 11.87
CA GLY A 53 -2.09 -3.20 12.18
C GLY A 53 -1.90 -4.28 11.11
N ILE A 54 -2.59 -4.15 9.96
CA ILE A 54 -2.43 -5.07 8.83
C ILE A 54 -1.12 -4.72 8.13
N SER A 55 -0.17 -5.65 8.21
CA SER A 55 1.10 -5.54 7.51
C SER A 55 0.93 -5.97 6.06
N VAL A 56 0.80 -5.00 5.16
CA VAL A 56 0.67 -5.23 3.71
C VAL A 56 1.91 -5.93 3.13
N VAL A 57 3.09 -5.67 3.69
CA VAL A 57 4.33 -6.35 3.29
C VAL A 57 4.32 -7.83 3.69
N ARG A 58 3.76 -8.17 4.86
CA ARG A 58 3.55 -9.59 5.24
C ARG A 58 2.51 -10.28 4.35
N LEU A 59 1.47 -9.56 3.92
CA LEU A 59 0.51 -10.09 2.94
C LEU A 59 1.17 -10.37 1.60
N LEU A 60 2.03 -9.45 1.14
CA LEU A 60 2.80 -9.59 -0.10
C LEU A 60 3.71 -10.83 -0.07
N ARG A 61 4.44 -11.03 1.04
CA ARG A 61 5.27 -12.24 1.24
C ARG A 61 4.44 -13.51 1.21
N ARG A 62 3.27 -13.53 1.87
CA ARG A 62 2.37 -14.69 1.84
C ARG A 62 1.83 -14.95 0.43
N ALA A 63 1.44 -13.90 -0.31
CA ALA A 63 0.98 -14.04 -1.68
C ALA A 63 2.07 -14.67 -2.57
N LYS A 64 3.32 -14.23 -2.42
CA LYS A 64 4.49 -14.81 -3.10
C LYS A 64 4.73 -16.28 -2.73
N CYS A 65 4.65 -16.61 -1.44
CA CYS A 65 4.86 -17.99 -0.96
C CYS A 65 3.77 -18.97 -1.41
N HIS A 66 2.55 -18.50 -1.62
CA HIS A 66 1.39 -19.32 -2.00
C HIS A 66 0.97 -19.08 -3.47
N ASN A 67 1.92 -18.69 -4.32
CA ASN A 67 1.71 -18.55 -5.77
C ASN A 67 0.44 -17.76 -6.16
N ALA A 68 0.10 -16.73 -5.38
CA ALA A 68 -1.03 -15.84 -5.61
C ALA A 68 -0.55 -14.62 -6.39
N GLU A 69 -0.25 -14.84 -7.67
CA GLU A 69 0.40 -13.86 -8.55
C GLU A 69 -0.42 -12.58 -8.73
N GLN A 70 -1.74 -12.70 -8.88
CA GLN A 70 -2.59 -11.52 -9.09
C GLN A 70 -2.60 -10.64 -7.84
N LEU A 71 -2.75 -11.24 -6.65
CA LEU A 71 -2.67 -10.53 -5.39
C LEU A 71 -1.28 -9.93 -5.17
N TYR A 72 -0.21 -10.66 -5.48
CA TYR A 72 1.16 -10.16 -5.34
C TYR A 72 1.41 -8.89 -6.17
N VAL A 73 1.09 -8.94 -7.47
CA VAL A 73 1.24 -7.80 -8.37
C VAL A 73 0.35 -6.64 -7.93
N TRP A 74 -0.89 -6.92 -7.55
CA TRP A 74 -1.81 -5.89 -7.09
C TRP A 74 -1.31 -5.19 -5.82
N LEU A 75 -0.75 -5.95 -4.87
CA LEU A 75 -0.20 -5.40 -3.62
C LEU A 75 1.00 -4.48 -3.88
N LEU A 76 1.88 -4.79 -4.84
CA LEU A 76 2.97 -3.89 -5.25
C LEU A 76 2.43 -2.56 -5.77
N HIS A 77 1.44 -2.61 -6.68
CA HIS A 77 0.78 -1.40 -7.18
C HIS A 77 0.07 -0.62 -6.08
N PHE A 78 -0.57 -1.33 -5.14
CA PHE A 78 -1.26 -0.72 -4.01
C PHE A 78 -0.30 0.05 -3.09
N ILE A 79 0.86 -0.54 -2.79
CA ILE A 79 1.93 0.11 -2.02
C ILE A 79 2.46 1.32 -2.79
N ALA A 80 2.73 1.17 -4.10
CA ALA A 80 3.24 2.24 -4.95
C ALA A 80 2.28 3.44 -5.01
N ASN A 81 0.97 3.20 -5.15
CA ASN A 81 -0.03 4.28 -5.18
C ASN A 81 -0.20 4.99 -3.84
N ASN A 82 0.09 4.30 -2.73
CA ASN A 82 0.01 4.83 -1.37
C ASN A 82 1.40 5.02 -0.75
N TYR A 83 2.40 5.32 -1.58
CA TYR A 83 3.82 5.33 -1.19
C TYR A 83 4.08 6.18 0.04
N LEU A 84 3.45 7.36 0.14
CA LEU A 84 3.64 8.26 1.28
C LEU A 84 3.24 7.62 2.61
N ILE A 85 2.16 6.84 2.64
CA ILE A 85 1.70 6.17 3.86
C ILE A 85 2.66 5.05 4.25
N PHE A 86 3.03 4.21 3.28
CA PHE A 86 3.83 3.02 3.54
C PHE A 86 5.31 3.35 3.78
N SER A 87 5.85 4.40 3.17
CA SER A 87 7.25 4.83 3.37
C SER A 87 7.60 5.18 4.82
N HIS A 88 6.60 5.53 5.63
CA HIS A 88 6.78 5.82 7.05
C HIS A 88 6.61 4.59 7.96
N LYS A 89 6.14 3.46 7.44
CA LYS A 89 5.95 2.23 8.21
C LYS A 89 7.26 1.41 8.27
N PRO A 90 7.60 0.82 9.43
CA PRO A 90 8.82 0.02 9.57
C PRO A 90 8.82 -1.20 8.63
N ASP A 91 7.65 -1.79 8.40
CA ASP A 91 7.43 -2.93 7.51
C ASP A 91 7.93 -2.66 6.08
N PHE A 92 7.99 -1.40 5.64
CA PHE A 92 8.46 -1.05 4.30
C PHE A 92 9.94 -1.42 4.08
N LEU A 93 10.74 -1.45 5.16
CA LEU A 93 12.13 -1.86 5.12
C LEU A 93 12.30 -3.37 4.90
N GLU A 94 11.23 -4.15 5.06
CA GLU A 94 11.24 -5.60 4.85
C GLU A 94 11.08 -6.01 3.37
N LEU A 95 10.81 -5.08 2.46
CA LEU A 95 10.73 -5.35 1.03
C LEU A 95 12.10 -5.75 0.46
N SER A 96 12.11 -6.66 -0.53
CA SER A 96 13.34 -6.95 -1.27
C SER A 96 13.79 -5.73 -2.09
N GLU A 97 15.05 -5.72 -2.52
CA GLU A 97 15.57 -4.63 -3.36
C GLU A 97 14.78 -4.50 -4.68
N GLU A 98 14.47 -5.62 -5.32
CA GLU A 98 13.65 -5.70 -6.54
C GLU A 98 12.23 -5.15 -6.32
N GLU A 99 11.58 -5.56 -5.22
CA GLU A 99 10.23 -5.11 -4.87
C GLU A 99 10.22 -3.60 -4.60
N ARG A 100 11.25 -3.10 -3.91
CA ARG A 100 11.40 -1.66 -3.63
C ARG A 100 11.63 -0.86 -4.89
N GLU A 101 12.47 -1.33 -5.81
CA GLU A 101 12.70 -0.67 -7.09
C GLU A 101 11.41 -0.60 -7.93
N GLN A 102 10.65 -1.69 -7.97
CA GLN A 102 9.35 -1.71 -8.65
C GLN A 102 8.37 -0.71 -8.04
N VAL A 103 8.25 -0.68 -6.71
CA VAL A 103 7.40 0.27 -5.99
C VAL A 103 7.86 1.72 -6.26
N GLU A 104 9.16 1.99 -6.22
CA GLU A 104 9.73 3.32 -6.48
C GLU A 104 9.52 3.77 -7.93
N ARG A 105 9.57 2.85 -8.89
CA ARG A 105 9.30 3.13 -10.31
C ARG A 105 7.83 3.46 -10.57
N LEU A 106 6.93 2.74 -9.92
CA LEU A 106 5.47 2.85 -10.12
C LEU A 106 4.80 3.83 -9.16
N ARG A 107 5.57 4.46 -8.27
CA ARG A 107 5.02 5.27 -7.18
C ARG A 107 4.14 6.42 -7.65
N TRP A 108 3.13 6.70 -6.83
CA TRP A 108 2.38 7.93 -6.85
C TRP A 108 2.49 8.65 -5.50
N PRO A 109 2.76 9.96 -5.46
CA PRO A 109 3.11 10.85 -6.58
C PRO A 109 4.53 10.59 -7.11
N SER A 110 4.75 10.89 -8.41
CA SER A 110 6.05 10.74 -9.05
C SER A 110 7.12 11.64 -8.41
N ARG A 111 8.40 11.27 -8.55
CA ARG A 111 9.52 12.05 -7.98
C ARG A 111 9.60 13.46 -8.59
N GLY A 112 9.40 13.59 -9.90
CA GLY A 112 9.39 14.88 -10.59
C GLY A 112 8.30 15.81 -10.06
N TYR A 113 7.08 15.30 -9.90
CA TYR A 113 5.98 16.08 -9.34
C TYR A 113 6.29 16.60 -7.93
N LEU A 114 6.88 15.76 -7.06
CA LEU A 114 7.25 16.21 -5.71
C LEU A 114 8.36 17.27 -5.72
N GLN A 115 9.32 17.17 -6.65
CA GLN A 115 10.36 18.19 -6.82
C GLN A 115 9.73 19.52 -7.23
N GLU A 116 8.91 19.53 -8.28
CA GLU A 116 8.20 20.73 -8.73
C GLU A 116 7.32 21.34 -7.63
N LEU A 117 6.61 20.50 -6.88
CA LEU A 117 5.80 20.93 -5.73
C LEU A 117 6.67 21.61 -4.67
N SER A 118 7.84 21.05 -4.36
CA SER A 118 8.77 21.62 -3.40
C SER A 118 9.30 22.98 -3.84
N GLU A 119 9.66 23.13 -5.12
CA GLU A 119 10.10 24.39 -5.69
C GLU A 119 9.00 25.44 -5.70
N TYR A 120 7.78 25.04 -6.06
CA TYR A 120 6.61 25.92 -6.06
C TYR A 120 6.30 26.41 -4.64
N GLN A 121 6.32 25.51 -3.65
CA GLN A 121 6.12 25.87 -2.25
C GLN A 121 7.22 26.83 -1.75
N GLN A 122 8.48 26.60 -2.12
CA GLN A 122 9.58 27.50 -1.80
C GLN A 122 9.40 28.88 -2.45
N ARG A 123 9.04 28.95 -3.74
CA ARG A 123 8.73 30.20 -4.45
C ARG A 123 7.59 30.96 -3.77
N ARG A 124 6.50 30.28 -3.41
CA ARG A 124 5.40 30.89 -2.64
C ARG A 124 5.84 31.41 -1.28
N ARG A 125 6.67 30.67 -0.55
CA ARG A 125 7.21 31.12 0.75
C ARG A 125 8.07 32.37 0.58
N LYS A 126 8.92 32.44 -0.46
CA LYS A 126 9.72 33.63 -0.80
C LYS A 126 8.83 34.84 -1.13
N LEU A 127 7.81 34.65 -1.97
CA LEU A 127 6.82 35.68 -2.33
C LEU A 127 6.00 36.20 -1.14
N ARG A 128 5.65 35.32 -0.18
CA ARG A 128 4.97 35.75 1.06
C ARG A 128 5.89 36.57 1.96
N LYS A 129 7.17 36.18 2.08
CA LYS A 129 8.17 36.94 2.84
C LYS A 129 8.42 38.34 2.24
N SER A 130 8.44 38.47 0.91
CA SER A 130 8.62 39.76 0.23
C SER A 130 7.38 40.67 0.30
N ARG A 131 6.18 40.12 0.51
CA ARG A 131 4.93 40.90 0.67
C ARG A 131 4.70 41.46 2.09
N CYS A 132 5.60 41.22 3.03
CA CYS A 132 5.55 41.78 4.39
C CYS A 132 6.49 42.98 4.60
N ALA A 133 6.73 43.78 3.55
CA ALA A 133 7.49 45.03 3.62
C ALA A 133 6.66 46.24 3.17
N VAL A 134 5.35 46.27 3.52
CA VAL A 134 4.54 47.48 3.44
C VAL A 134 4.26 47.94 4.87
N MET A 135 5.19 48.72 5.41
CA MET A 135 4.96 49.75 6.41
C MET A 135 5.61 51.02 5.89
#